data_AF-A0AAD5RE67-F1
#
_entry.id   AF-A0AAD5RE67-F1
#
_cell.length_a   1.000
_cell.length_b   1.000
_cell.length_c   1.000
_cell.angle_alpha   90.00
_cell.angle_beta   90.00
_cell.angle_gamma   90.00
#
_symmetry.space_group_name_H-M   'P 1'
#
loop_
_entity.id
_entity.type
_entity.pdbx_description
1 polymer ?
#
loop_
_entity_poly.entity_id
_entity_poly.type
_entity_poly.pdbx_seq_one_letter_code
_entity_poly.pdbx_strand_id
1 'polypeptide(L)'
;MYVGYNALMDFFPRQEMKPNDQCGDRFCRQRQKEYQVKLASQPVDEIAKPEEEVIIHEENDWGIELVEESKVEEETTKVGNGLEYAYELPKENETEIEQDNQTPETSKQGLASLMSQLKAL
;
A
#
# COMPACT_ATOMS: atom_id res chain seq x y z
N MET A 1 -8.99 4.28 -18.81
CA MET A 1 -8.28 4.94 -17.69
C MET A 1 -9.20 6.01 -17.10
N TYR A 2 -9.60 5.88 -15.85
CA TYR A 2 -10.32 6.90 -15.09
C TYR A 2 -9.39 7.49 -14.04
N VAL A 3 -9.46 8.80 -13.85
CA VAL A 3 -8.74 9.53 -12.82
C VAL A 3 -9.76 10.28 -12.00
N GLY A 4 -9.86 9.94 -10.72
CA GLY A 4 -10.68 10.67 -9.76
C GLY A 4 -9.87 11.76 -9.05
N TYR A 5 -10.58 12.64 -8.35
CA TYR A 5 -9.96 13.64 -7.49
C TYR A 5 -10.73 13.73 -6.17
N ASN A 6 -10.00 13.57 -5.06
CA ASN A 6 -10.48 13.86 -3.71
C ASN A 6 -9.74 15.08 -3.16
N ALA A 7 -10.42 16.23 -3.19
CA ALA A 7 -9.87 17.53 -2.79
C ALA A 7 -9.55 17.65 -1.30
N LEU A 8 -10.14 16.83 -0.43
CA LEU A 8 -9.86 16.90 1.00
C LEU A 8 -8.53 16.24 1.36
N MET A 9 -8.09 15.29 0.54
CA MET A 9 -6.90 14.47 0.77
C MET A 9 -5.83 14.68 -0.30
N ASP A 10 -6.03 15.65 -1.20
CA ASP A 10 -5.23 15.88 -2.41
C ASP A 10 -4.88 14.57 -3.16
N PHE A 11 -5.88 13.69 -3.24
CA PHE A 11 -5.68 12.31 -3.68
C PHE A 11 -6.28 12.06 -5.06
N PHE A 12 -5.47 11.48 -5.95
CA PHE A 12 -5.83 11.21 -7.34
C PHE A 12 -5.91 9.70 -7.62
N PRO A 13 -7.04 9.02 -7.29
CA PRO A 13 -7.19 7.60 -7.57
C PRO A 13 -7.21 7.34 -9.08
N ARG A 14 -6.42 6.37 -9.52
CA ARG A 14 -6.41 5.87 -10.91
C ARG A 14 -7.05 4.49 -10.95
N GLN A 15 -8.01 4.30 -11.84
CA GLN A 15 -8.72 3.04 -12.00
C GLN A 15 -8.96 2.70 -13.47
N GLU A 16 -8.91 1.42 -13.78
CA GLU A 16 -9.29 0.89 -15.10
C GLU A 16 -10.70 0.33 -15.06
N MET A 17 -11.63 1.04 -15.71
CA MET A 17 -13.02 0.61 -15.83
C MET A 17 -13.20 -0.17 -17.13
N LYS A 18 -13.62 -1.44 -17.02
CA LYS A 18 -13.95 -2.27 -18.18
C LYS A 18 -15.42 -2.06 -18.59
N PRO A 19 -15.76 -2.20 -19.88
CA PRO A 19 -17.15 -2.12 -20.33
C PRO A 19 -18.04 -3.20 -19.70
N ASN A 20 -19.32 -2.90 -19.52
CA ASN A 20 -20.32 -3.88 -19.06
C ASN A 20 -20.92 -4.63 -20.26
N ASP A 21 -20.90 -5.96 -20.22
CA ASP A 21 -21.44 -6.85 -21.26
C ASP A 21 -22.96 -6.71 -21.44
N GLN A 22 -23.68 -6.35 -20.37
CA GLN A 22 -25.13 -6.16 -20.34
C GLN A 22 -25.53 -4.67 -20.39
N CYS A 23 -24.68 -3.82 -20.96
CA CYS A 23 -25.01 -2.40 -21.16
C CYS A 23 -26.32 -2.25 -21.95
N GLY A 24 -27.22 -1.37 -21.48
CA GLY A 24 -28.50 -1.10 -22.14
C GLY A 24 -28.37 -0.43 -23.51
N ASP A 25 -27.21 0.18 -23.80
CA ASP A 25 -26.91 0.74 -25.11
C ASP A 25 -26.42 -0.35 -26.08
N ARG A 26 -27.17 -0.50 -27.19
CA ARG A 26 -26.84 -1.45 -28.26
C ARG A 26 -25.53 -1.12 -28.96
N PHE A 27 -25.18 0.15 -29.13
CA PHE A 27 -23.93 0.54 -29.79
C PHE A 27 -22.71 0.26 -28.91
N CYS A 28 -22.85 0.40 -27.59
CA CYS A 28 -21.81 0.00 -26.63
C CYS A 28 -21.45 -1.48 -26.81
N ARG A 29 -22.45 -2.38 -26.79
CA ARG A 29 -22.26 -3.82 -26.97
C ARG A 29 -21.70 -4.19 -28.34
N GLN A 30 -22.07 -3.46 -29.39
CA GLN A 30 -21.52 -3.66 -30.73
C GLN A 30 -20.01 -3.35 -30.77
N ARG A 31 -19.60 -2.20 -30.23
CA ARG A 31 -18.19 -1.81 -30.14
C ARG A 31 -17.35 -2.75 -29.28
N GLN A 32 -17.93 -3.31 -28.22
CA GLN A 32 -17.26 -4.33 -27.41
C GLN A 32 -16.85 -5.55 -28.24
N LYS A 33 -17.74 -6.03 -29.13
CA LYS A 33 -17.44 -7.15 -30.03
C LYS A 33 -16.36 -6.80 -31.04
N GLU A 34 -16.45 -5.61 -31.65
CA GLU A 34 -15.43 -5.10 -32.58
C GLU A 34 -14.05 -4.99 -31.92
N TYR A 35 -14.02 -4.52 -30.66
CA TYR A 35 -12.80 -4.45 -29.86
C TYR A 35 -12.19 -5.84 -29.61
N GLN A 36 -13.01 -6.85 -29.28
CA GLN A 36 -12.54 -8.22 -29.09
C GLN A 36 -11.93 -8.81 -30.37
N VAL A 37 -12.56 -8.57 -31.53
CA VAL A 37 -12.02 -8.99 -32.84
C VAL A 37 -10.68 -8.30 -33.11
N LYS A 38 -10.59 -6.98 -32.85
CA LYS A 38 -9.35 -6.22 -33.02
C LYS A 38 -8.23 -6.74 -32.12
N LEU A 39 -8.55 -7.05 -30.87
CA LEU A 39 -7.60 -7.60 -29.90
C LEU A 39 -7.07 -8.97 -30.36
N ALA A 40 -7.94 -9.82 -30.89
CA ALA A 40 -7.56 -11.13 -31.40
C ALA A 40 -6.72 -11.06 -32.70
N SER A 41 -6.89 -9.99 -33.49
CA SER A 41 -6.09 -9.75 -34.71
C SER A 41 -4.77 -9.04 -34.45
N GLN A 42 -4.60 -8.42 -33.29
CA GLN A 42 -3.34 -7.80 -32.92
C GLN A 42 -2.33 -8.93 -32.62
N PRO A 43 -1.09 -8.83 -33.14
CA PRO A 43 -0.04 -9.71 -32.69
C PRO A 43 0.07 -9.56 -31.17
N VAL A 44 0.18 -10.69 -30.47
CA VAL A 44 0.50 -10.68 -29.04
C VAL A 44 1.94 -10.20 -28.96
N ASP A 45 2.13 -8.90 -28.87
CA ASP A 45 3.36 -8.35 -28.34
C ASP A 45 3.41 -8.91 -26.92
N GLU A 46 4.24 -9.94 -26.73
CA GLU A 46 4.63 -10.39 -25.40
C GLU A 46 4.94 -9.10 -24.66
N ILE A 47 4.19 -8.84 -23.59
CA ILE A 47 4.39 -7.68 -22.73
C ILE A 47 5.82 -7.85 -22.25
N ALA A 48 6.75 -7.21 -22.96
CA ALA A 48 8.12 -7.13 -22.57
C ALA A 48 8.01 -6.56 -21.16
N LYS A 49 8.40 -7.37 -20.17
CA LYS A 49 8.75 -6.84 -18.86
C LYS A 49 9.52 -5.57 -19.18
N PRO A 50 9.15 -4.41 -18.62
CA PRO A 50 9.96 -3.22 -18.83
C PRO A 50 11.38 -3.67 -18.48
N GLU A 51 12.24 -3.76 -19.49
CA GLU A 51 13.65 -4.02 -19.23
C GLU A 51 14.01 -2.91 -18.28
N GLU A 52 14.46 -3.26 -17.09
CA GLU A 52 14.91 -2.28 -16.12
C GLU A 52 16.02 -1.52 -16.83
N GLU A 53 15.70 -0.32 -17.32
CA GLU A 53 16.66 0.51 -18.02
C GLU A 53 17.77 0.77 -17.01
N VAL A 54 18.91 0.14 -17.22
CA VAL A 54 20.08 0.31 -16.36
C VAL A 54 20.50 1.77 -16.51
N ILE A 55 20.22 2.57 -15.48
CA ILE A 55 20.58 3.98 -15.45
C ILE A 55 22.11 4.06 -15.32
N ILE A 56 22.78 4.46 -16.40
CA ILE A 56 24.22 4.69 -16.41
C ILE A 56 24.46 6.18 -16.14
N HIS A 57 25.15 6.49 -15.04
CA HIS A 57 25.58 7.85 -14.75
C HIS A 57 26.88 8.15 -15.51
N GLU A 58 26.88 9.21 -16.34
CA GLU A 58 28.06 9.61 -17.13
C GLU A 58 29.25 10.03 -16.24
N GLU A 59 28.96 10.62 -15.07
CA GLU A 59 29.93 11.07 -14.08
C GLU A 59 29.46 10.66 -12.68
N ASN A 60 30.36 10.08 -11.87
CA ASN A 60 30.11 9.71 -10.47
C ASN A 60 31.36 9.96 -9.62
N ASP A 61 31.85 11.20 -9.64
CA ASP A 61 33.08 11.60 -8.94
C ASP A 61 33.00 11.47 -7.42
N TRP A 62 31.77 11.38 -6.89
CA TRP A 62 31.48 11.31 -5.45
C TRP A 62 31.19 9.89 -4.95
N GLY A 63 31.23 8.88 -5.84
CA GLY A 63 31.06 7.47 -5.47
C GLY A 63 29.69 7.13 -4.91
N ILE A 64 28.63 7.77 -5.39
CA ILE A 64 27.25 7.51 -4.95
C ILE A 64 26.81 6.15 -5.51
N GLU A 65 26.32 5.26 -4.64
CA GLU A 65 25.82 3.93 -5.00
C GLU A 65 24.35 3.75 -4.59
N LEU A 66 23.64 2.87 -5.31
CA LEU A 66 22.26 2.53 -5.01
C LEU A 66 22.22 1.49 -3.88
N VAL A 67 21.83 1.92 -2.68
CA VAL A 67 21.62 1.03 -1.53
C VAL A 67 20.14 0.63 -1.47
N GLU A 68 19.86 -0.66 -1.28
CA GLU A 68 18.49 -1.15 -1.08
C GLU A 68 17.99 -0.76 0.32
N GLU A 69 17.01 0.15 0.39
CA GLU A 69 16.41 0.64 1.64
C GLU A 69 15.70 -0.44 2.48
N SER A 70 15.43 -1.62 1.89
CA SER A 70 14.89 -2.78 2.57
C SER A 70 15.90 -3.49 3.49
N LYS A 71 17.18 -3.16 3.37
CA LYS A 71 18.25 -3.68 4.22
C LYS A 71 18.43 -2.74 5.40
N VAL A 72 18.00 -3.19 6.58
CA VAL A 72 18.25 -2.47 7.84
C VAL A 72 19.74 -2.56 8.13
N GLU A 73 20.48 -1.50 7.83
CA GLU A 73 21.84 -1.34 8.34
C GLU A 73 21.76 -0.78 9.76
N GLU A 74 22.24 -1.56 10.72
CA GLU A 74 22.41 -1.09 12.10
C GLU A 74 23.59 -0.11 12.13
N GLU A 75 23.33 1.15 11.80
CA GLU A 75 24.32 2.22 11.99
C GLU A 75 24.53 2.47 13.49
N THR A 76 25.44 1.71 14.08
CA THR A 76 25.99 2.00 15.40
C THR A 76 27.16 2.97 15.26
N THR A 77 26.89 4.19 14.77
CA THR A 77 27.86 5.27 14.84
C THR A 77 28.07 5.63 16.30
N LYS A 78 29.19 5.14 16.88
CA LYS A 78 29.58 5.42 18.25
C LYS A 78 29.78 6.93 18.41
N VAL A 79 28.82 7.55 19.08
CA VAL A 79 28.90 8.96 19.45
C VAL A 79 30.04 9.15 20.45
N GLY A 80 30.82 10.22 20.28
CA GLY A 80 31.86 10.58 21.25
C GLY A 80 31.29 10.84 22.63
N ASN A 81 32.07 10.63 23.68
CA ASN A 81 31.62 10.84 25.07
C ASN A 81 31.02 12.24 25.25
N GLY A 82 29.73 12.29 25.58
CA GLY A 82 29.00 13.53 25.89
C GLY A 82 28.16 14.12 24.74
N LEU A 83 28.01 13.42 23.61
CA LEU A 83 26.98 13.73 22.62
C LEU A 83 25.91 12.63 22.62
N GLU A 84 24.65 13.02 22.42
CA GLU A 84 23.49 12.14 22.27
C GLU A 84 22.71 12.56 21.01
N TYR A 85 22.13 11.60 20.29
CA TYR A 85 21.27 11.91 19.15
C TYR A 85 19.89 12.36 19.61
N ALA A 86 19.38 13.42 19.01
CA ALA A 86 18.09 14.02 19.39
C ALA A 86 16.86 13.10 19.18
N TYR A 87 17.03 11.94 18.54
CA TYR A 87 15.95 11.01 18.18
C TYR A 87 16.17 9.57 18.69
N GLU A 88 17.15 9.32 19.57
CA GLU A 88 17.26 8.00 20.21
C GLU A 88 16.08 7.78 21.18
N LEU A 89 15.36 6.66 21.00
CA LEU A 89 14.36 6.25 21.98
C LEU A 89 15.08 5.87 23.30
N PRO A 90 14.66 6.43 24.45
CA PRO A 90 15.20 6.04 25.73
C PRO A 90 15.07 4.53 25.92
N LYS A 91 16.15 3.87 26.34
CA LYS A 91 16.07 2.46 26.75
C LYS A 91 15.09 2.38 27.92
N GLU A 92 14.06 1.55 27.77
CA GLU A 92 13.10 1.23 28.81
C GLU A 92 13.84 0.59 29.99
N ASN A 93 14.31 1.43 30.91
CA ASN A 93 14.67 0.97 32.24
C ASN A 93 13.35 0.76 32.97
N GLU A 94 13.03 -0.51 33.22
CA GLU A 94 12.00 -1.06 34.10
C GLU A 94 11.33 0.00 35.00
N THR A 95 10.39 0.75 34.43
CA THR A 95 9.39 1.42 35.23
C THR A 95 8.42 0.33 35.64
N GLU A 96 8.41 0.02 36.93
CA GLU A 96 7.34 -0.74 37.57
C GLU A 96 6.02 -0.06 37.21
N ILE A 97 5.35 -0.60 36.19
CA ILE A 97 3.98 -0.24 35.87
C ILE A 97 3.17 -0.85 37.02
N GLU A 98 2.77 -0.01 37.99
CA GLU A 98 1.69 -0.36 38.89
C GLU A 98 0.52 -0.82 38.00
N GLN A 99 0.17 -2.10 38.08
CA GLN A 99 -0.97 -2.67 37.39
C GLN A 99 -2.24 -2.06 38.02
N ASP A 100 -2.64 -0.87 37.58
CA ASP A 100 -4.00 -0.39 37.79
C ASP A 100 -4.90 -1.20 36.84
N ASN A 101 -5.32 -2.35 37.35
CA ASN A 101 -6.19 -3.31 36.71
C ASN A 101 -7.63 -2.78 36.75
N GLN A 102 -7.88 -1.63 36.12
CA GLN A 102 -9.21 -1.10 35.86
C GLN A 102 -9.61 -1.40 34.43
N THR A 103 -10.01 -2.64 34.20
CA THR A 103 -10.85 -2.98 33.05
C THR A 103 -12.18 -2.23 33.19
N PRO A 104 -12.64 -1.45 32.20
CA PRO A 104 -14.02 -1.00 32.19
C PRO A 104 -14.90 -2.25 32.11
N GLU A 105 -15.78 -2.42 33.11
CA GLU A 105 -16.85 -3.44 33.18
C GLU A 105 -17.78 -3.31 31.96
N THR A 106 -17.31 -3.81 30.82
CA THR A 106 -18.14 -4.13 29.67
C THR A 106 -18.30 -5.63 29.70
N SER A 107 -19.49 -6.05 30.12
CA SER A 107 -20.05 -7.39 30.02
C SER A 107 -19.32 -8.23 28.96
N LYS A 108 -18.54 -9.22 29.42
CA LYS A 108 -17.81 -10.19 28.59
C LYS A 108 -18.80 -11.13 27.89
N GLN A 109 -19.67 -10.59 27.03
CA GLN A 109 -20.52 -11.38 26.16
C GLN A 109 -19.72 -11.81 24.95
N GLY A 110 -19.54 -13.12 24.78
CA GLY A 110 -18.94 -13.68 23.58
C GLY A 110 -19.81 -13.40 22.35
N LEU A 111 -19.17 -13.15 21.21
CA LEU A 111 -19.80 -12.83 19.92
C LEU A 111 -20.95 -13.80 19.56
N ALA A 112 -20.81 -15.08 19.90
CA ALA A 112 -21.84 -16.09 19.70
C ALA A 112 -23.16 -15.81 20.45
N SER A 113 -23.09 -15.22 21.65
CA SER A 113 -24.27 -14.84 22.45
C SER A 113 -24.99 -13.61 21.89
N LEU A 114 -24.27 -12.77 21.16
CA LEU A 114 -24.82 -11.54 20.56
C LEU A 114 -25.56 -11.88 19.25
N MET A 115 -25.03 -12.84 18.48
CA MET A 115 -25.67 -13.39 17.28
C MET A 115 -26.98 -14.13 17.57
N SER A 116 -27.08 -14.80 18.72
CA SER A 116 -28.33 -15.50 19.10
C SER A 116 -29.44 -14.53 19.50
N GLN A 117 -29.14 -13.41 20.16
CA GLN A 117 -30.12 -12.39 20.51
C GLN A 117 -30.71 -11.69 19.29
N LEU A 118 -29.89 -11.37 18.28
CA LEU A 118 -30.38 -10.74 17.04
C LEU A 118 -31.32 -11.65 16.23
N LYS A 119 -31.22 -12.97 16.41
CA LYS A 119 -32.06 -13.95 15.72
C LYS A 119 -33.39 -14.21 16.44
N ALA A 120 -33.53 -13.77 17.69
CA ALA A 120 -34.72 -13.95 18.51
C ALA A 120 -35.68 -12.73 18.48
N LEU A 121 -35.31 -11.68 17.74
CA LEU A 121 -36.15 -10.54 17.34
C LEU A 121 -36.73 -10.80 15.94
#